data_AF-A0AAE1FC59-F1
#
_entry.id   AF-A0AAE1FC59-F1
#
_cell.length_a   1.000
_cell.length_b   1.000
_cell.length_c   1.000
_cell.angle_alpha   90.00
_cell.angle_beta   90.00
_cell.angle_gamma   90.00
#
_symmetry.space_group_name_H-M   'P 1'
#
loop_
_entity.id
_entity.type
_entity.pdbx_description
1 polymer ?
#
loop_
_entity_poly.entity_id
_entity_poly.type
_entity_poly.pdbx_seq_one_letter_code
_entity_poly.pdbx_strand_id
1 'polypeptide(L)'
;MAAAASDVNEVFSRLFDHRPFLRGEIEYFKKEFEVKRGDREVEQLFRSLELITEIKEGQIEKIVGSSDDNLPRTTADVQVALHMCEDTLDTEKKFSSEELLTKKRAERRARLAAVKQDVQEKLKLLEDSYQEKEQAIRVQFQQLEKSAGYT
;
A
#
# COMPACT_ATOMS: atom_id res chain seq x y z
N MET A 1 51.49 -95.81 6.91
CA MET A 1 51.75 -94.65 6.03
C MET A 1 50.48 -94.11 5.37
N ALA A 2 49.53 -94.94 4.91
CA ALA A 2 48.29 -94.45 4.28
C ALA A 2 47.37 -93.64 5.22
N ALA A 3 47.24 -94.01 6.49
CA ALA A 3 46.43 -93.28 7.47
C ALA A 3 46.95 -91.84 7.71
N ALA A 4 48.25 -91.69 7.90
CA ALA A 4 48.88 -90.37 8.10
C ALA A 4 48.70 -89.43 6.88
N ALA A 5 48.71 -89.97 5.66
CA ALA A 5 48.45 -89.18 4.45
C ALA A 5 46.99 -88.74 4.34
N SER A 6 46.05 -89.60 4.77
CA SER A 6 44.62 -89.27 4.83
C SER A 6 44.34 -88.16 5.84
N ASP A 7 44.93 -88.26 7.04
CA ASP A 7 44.74 -87.28 8.11
C ASP A 7 45.29 -85.90 7.72
N VAL A 8 46.45 -85.86 7.05
CA VAL A 8 47.02 -84.61 6.53
C VAL A 8 46.12 -83.99 5.47
N ASN A 9 45.56 -84.79 4.56
CA ASN A 9 44.65 -84.31 3.52
C ASN A 9 43.33 -83.79 4.10
N GLU A 10 42.83 -84.39 5.17
CA GLU A 10 41.64 -83.93 5.90
C GLU A 10 41.89 -82.59 6.60
N VAL A 11 43.04 -82.44 7.26
CA VAL A 11 43.46 -81.18 7.89
C VAL A 11 43.62 -80.07 6.85
N PHE A 12 44.26 -80.36 5.71
CA PHE A 12 44.37 -79.42 4.59
C PHE A 12 43.00 -79.02 4.04
N SER A 13 42.10 -79.99 3.83
CA SER A 13 40.76 -79.72 3.31
C SER A 13 39.94 -78.83 4.25
N ARG A 14 40.11 -78.96 5.57
CA ARG A 14 39.46 -78.09 6.56
C ARG A 14 40.08 -76.70 6.63
N LEU A 15 41.41 -76.60 6.56
CA LEU A 15 42.12 -75.31 6.61
C LEU A 15 41.83 -74.42 5.41
N PHE A 16 41.64 -75.01 4.22
CA PHE A 16 41.35 -74.30 2.98
C PHE A 16 39.86 -74.27 2.63
N ASP A 17 38.98 -74.74 3.52
CA ASP A 17 37.55 -74.57 3.35
C ASP A 17 37.12 -73.14 3.70
N HIS A 18 37.10 -72.29 2.68
CA HIS A 18 36.72 -70.88 2.77
C HIS A 18 35.20 -70.67 2.75
N ARG A 19 34.39 -71.74 2.62
CA ARG A 19 32.92 -71.64 2.56
C ARG A 19 32.31 -70.98 3.79
N PRO A 20 32.77 -71.22 5.04
CA PRO A 20 32.24 -70.52 6.21
C PRO A 20 32.51 -69.02 6.19
N PHE A 21 33.71 -68.61 5.78
CA PHE A 21 34.07 -67.19 5.64
C PHE A 21 33.23 -66.52 4.55
N LEU A 22 33.19 -67.09 3.34
CA LEU A 22 32.39 -66.52 2.25
C LEU A 22 30.90 -66.44 2.59
N ARG A 23 30.34 -67.45 3.28
CA ARG A 23 28.94 -67.38 3.74
C ARG A 23 28.71 -66.23 4.71
N GLY A 24 29.61 -66.03 5.67
CA GLY A 24 29.53 -64.90 6.59
C GLY A 24 29.57 -63.56 5.87
N GLU A 25 30.49 -63.39 4.92
CA GLU A 25 30.59 -62.16 4.11
C GLU A 25 29.36 -61.93 3.21
N ILE A 26 28.82 -62.99 2.60
CA ILE A 26 27.60 -62.91 1.78
C ILE A 26 26.39 -62.53 2.65
N GLU A 27 26.24 -63.13 3.82
CA GLU A 27 25.16 -62.79 4.76
C GLU A 27 25.30 -61.37 5.31
N TYR A 28 26.53 -60.94 5.61
CA TYR A 28 26.83 -59.57 6.03
C TYR A 28 26.49 -58.57 4.92
N PHE A 29 26.93 -58.82 3.69
CA PHE A 29 26.61 -57.99 2.53
C PHE A 29 25.09 -57.88 2.32
N LYS A 30 24.37 -59.01 2.37
CA LYS A 30 22.91 -59.03 2.28
C LYS A 30 22.26 -58.20 3.38
N LYS A 31 22.73 -58.34 4.62
CA LYS A 31 22.19 -57.60 5.76
C LYS A 31 22.40 -56.09 5.63
N GLU A 32 23.60 -55.65 5.23
CA GLU A 32 23.92 -54.24 5.09
C GLU A 32 23.17 -53.58 3.92
N PHE A 33 23.05 -54.26 2.78
CA PHE A 33 22.56 -53.64 1.55
C PHE A 33 21.08 -53.89 1.24
N GLU A 34 20.51 -55.02 1.67
CA GLU A 34 19.09 -55.31 1.46
C GLU A 34 18.29 -55.03 2.74
N VAL A 35 18.71 -55.59 3.87
CA VAL A 35 17.89 -55.58 5.10
C VAL A 35 17.90 -54.23 5.80
N LYS A 36 19.09 -53.61 5.97
CA LYS A 36 19.17 -52.29 6.63
C LYS A 36 18.60 -51.16 5.78
N ARG A 37 18.75 -51.25 4.47
CA ARG A 37 18.24 -50.25 3.52
C ARG A 37 16.73 -50.39 3.33
N GLY A 38 16.24 -51.63 3.33
CA GLY A 38 14.82 -51.96 3.23
C GLY A 38 14.15 -51.26 2.05
N ASP A 39 12.90 -50.87 2.23
CA ASP A 39 12.11 -50.17 1.21
C ASP A 39 12.18 -48.65 1.33
N ARG A 40 13.17 -48.10 2.06
CA ARG A 40 13.25 -46.66 2.34
C ARG A 40 13.26 -45.81 1.07
N GLU A 41 13.96 -46.24 0.03
CA GLU A 41 14.01 -45.51 -1.25
C GLU A 41 12.68 -45.58 -1.98
N VAL A 42 11.99 -46.72 -1.91
CA VAL A 42 10.68 -46.91 -2.51
C VAL A 42 9.66 -46.02 -1.79
N GLU A 43 9.67 -45.99 -0.46
CA GLU A 43 8.84 -45.06 0.32
C GLU A 43 9.11 -43.59 -0.02
N GLN A 44 10.38 -43.20 -0.17
CA GLN A 44 10.74 -41.84 -0.55
C GLN A 44 10.24 -41.48 -1.95
N LEU A 45 10.31 -42.42 -2.90
CA LEU A 45 9.76 -42.23 -4.24
C LEU A 45 8.24 -42.08 -4.20
N PHE A 46 7.53 -42.90 -3.42
CA PHE A 46 6.08 -42.76 -3.25
C PHE A 46 5.69 -41.43 -2.62
N ARG A 47 6.39 -40.97 -1.58
CA ARG A 47 6.16 -39.64 -0.99
C ARG A 47 6.39 -38.52 -1.99
N SER A 48 7.44 -38.64 -2.80
CA SER A 48 7.74 -37.65 -3.85
C SER A 48 6.66 -37.64 -4.91
N LEU A 49 6.18 -38.81 -5.33
CA LEU A 49 5.08 -38.95 -6.28
C LEU A 49 3.77 -38.36 -5.75
N GLU A 50 3.45 -38.62 -4.49
CA GLU A 50 2.26 -38.09 -3.82
C GLU A 50 2.29 -36.55 -3.81
N LEU A 51 3.39 -35.94 -3.37
CA LEU A 51 3.56 -34.49 -3.37
C LEU A 51 3.46 -33.88 -4.76
N ILE A 52 4.11 -34.49 -5.76
CA ILE A 52 4.04 -34.01 -7.15
C ILE A 52 2.60 -34.08 -7.67
N THR A 53 1.88 -35.15 -7.35
CA THR A 53 0.50 -35.34 -7.77
C THR A 53 -0.42 -34.34 -7.11
N GLU A 54 -0.27 -34.12 -5.80
CA GLU A 54 -1.05 -33.10 -5.06
C GLU A 54 -0.84 -31.70 -5.62
N ILE A 55 0.41 -31.33 -5.90
CA ILE A 55 0.73 -30.02 -6.48
C ILE A 55 0.10 -29.90 -7.87
N LYS A 56 0.31 -30.91 -8.71
CA LYS A 56 -0.14 -30.91 -10.11
C LYS A 56 -1.67 -30.87 -10.24
N GLU A 57 -2.36 -31.70 -9.49
CA GLU A 57 -3.81 -31.90 -9.64
C GLU A 57 -4.63 -31.00 -8.71
N GLY A 58 -4.06 -30.52 -7.61
CA GLY A 58 -4.79 -29.75 -6.60
C GLY A 58 -4.40 -28.29 -6.51
N GLN A 59 -3.10 -28.01 -6.40
CA GLN A 59 -2.63 -26.67 -6.00
C GLN A 59 -2.50 -25.71 -7.18
N ILE A 60 -2.03 -26.18 -8.34
CA ILE A 60 -1.84 -25.33 -9.53
C ILE A 60 -3.17 -24.71 -9.97
N GLU A 61 -4.22 -25.52 -10.14
CA GLU A 61 -5.52 -25.01 -10.60
C GLU A 61 -6.13 -24.00 -9.63
N LYS A 62 -6.01 -24.23 -8.31
CA LYS A 62 -6.46 -23.29 -7.29
C LYS A 62 -5.73 -21.95 -7.38
N ILE A 63 -4.41 -21.98 -7.53
CA ILE A 63 -3.60 -20.77 -7.63
C ILE A 63 -3.96 -20.01 -8.91
N VAL A 64 -4.04 -20.69 -10.05
CA VAL A 64 -4.41 -20.08 -11.33
C VAL A 64 -5.80 -19.46 -11.25
N GLY A 65 -6.82 -20.21 -10.81
CA GLY A 65 -8.18 -19.68 -10.68
C GLY A 65 -8.26 -18.49 -9.73
N SER A 66 -7.61 -18.57 -8.56
CA SER A 66 -7.57 -17.44 -7.62
C SER A 66 -6.82 -16.22 -8.18
N SER A 67 -5.82 -16.44 -9.01
CA SER A 67 -5.04 -15.37 -9.64
C SER A 67 -5.86 -14.69 -10.74
N ASP A 68 -6.56 -15.47 -11.56
CA ASP A 68 -7.43 -14.98 -12.63
C ASP A 68 -8.58 -14.14 -12.10
N ASP A 69 -9.11 -14.44 -10.91
CA ASP A 69 -10.16 -13.64 -10.28
C ASP A 69 -9.61 -12.37 -9.59
N ASN A 70 -8.53 -12.51 -8.82
CA ASN A 70 -8.07 -11.44 -7.92
C ASN A 70 -7.14 -10.43 -8.59
N LEU A 71 -6.30 -10.84 -9.54
CA LEU A 71 -5.34 -9.95 -10.19
C LEU A 71 -6.04 -8.89 -11.06
N PRO A 72 -7.03 -9.22 -11.91
CA PRO A 72 -7.72 -8.20 -12.71
C PRO A 72 -8.48 -7.22 -11.83
N ARG A 73 -9.12 -7.70 -10.76
CA ARG A 73 -9.83 -6.85 -9.80
C ARG A 73 -8.88 -5.86 -9.13
N THR A 74 -7.76 -6.36 -8.60
CA THR A 74 -6.75 -5.51 -7.95
C THR A 74 -6.15 -4.50 -8.94
N THR A 75 -5.92 -4.93 -10.18
CA THR A 75 -5.42 -4.04 -11.24
C THR A 75 -6.41 -2.93 -11.55
N ALA A 76 -7.70 -3.25 -11.65
CA ALA A 76 -8.75 -2.25 -11.87
C ALA A 76 -8.86 -1.28 -10.70
N ASP A 77 -8.84 -1.77 -9.46
CA ASP A 77 -8.89 -0.94 -8.25
C ASP A 77 -7.70 0.04 -8.20
N VAL A 78 -6.50 -0.42 -8.55
CA VAL A 78 -5.30 0.43 -8.62
C VAL A 78 -5.42 1.46 -9.75
N GLN A 79 -5.94 1.09 -10.92
CA GLN A 79 -6.14 2.03 -12.02
C GLN A 79 -7.15 3.13 -11.65
N VAL A 80 -8.24 2.77 -10.98
CA VAL A 80 -9.23 3.74 -10.48
C VAL A 80 -8.59 4.68 -9.45
N ALA A 81 -7.83 4.14 -8.49
CA ALA A 81 -7.14 4.96 -7.49
C ALA A 81 -6.13 5.93 -8.13
N LEU A 82 -5.37 5.48 -9.14
CA LEU A 82 -4.46 6.33 -9.89
C LEU A 82 -5.21 7.46 -10.61
N HIS A 83 -6.30 7.13 -11.31
CA HIS A 83 -7.10 8.13 -12.00
C HIS A 83 -7.68 9.18 -11.04
N MET A 84 -8.18 8.75 -9.87
CA MET A 84 -8.67 9.67 -8.83
C MET A 84 -7.58 10.61 -8.32
N CYS A 85 -6.35 10.11 -8.14
CA CYS A 85 -5.21 10.94 -7.75
C CYS A 85 -4.86 11.96 -8.83
N GLU A 86 -4.83 11.54 -10.10
CA GLU A 86 -4.58 12.43 -11.24
C GLU A 86 -5.65 13.52 -11.38
N ASP A 87 -6.92 13.14 -11.27
CA ASP A 87 -8.06 14.07 -11.31
C ASP A 87 -7.98 15.10 -10.17
N THR A 88 -7.58 14.66 -8.97
CA THR A 88 -7.39 15.56 -7.82
C THR A 88 -6.26 16.55 -8.09
N LEU A 89 -5.12 16.10 -8.63
CA LEU A 89 -4.01 16.98 -8.98
C LEU A 89 -4.38 17.98 -10.08
N ASP A 90 -5.14 17.54 -11.09
CA ASP A 90 -5.57 18.40 -12.18
C ASP A 90 -6.65 19.40 -11.75
N THR A 91 -7.55 19.01 -10.85
CA THR A 91 -8.49 19.95 -10.23
C THR A 91 -7.77 20.97 -9.37
N GLU A 92 -6.76 20.58 -8.59
CA GLU A 92 -5.92 21.52 -7.84
C GLU A 92 -5.23 22.54 -8.76
N LYS A 93 -4.63 22.10 -9.88
CA LYS A 93 -4.03 23.01 -10.87
C LYS A 93 -5.05 24.00 -11.43
N LYS A 94 -6.28 23.55 -11.73
CA LYS A 94 -7.37 24.39 -12.25
C LYS A 94 -7.91 25.37 -11.19
N PHE A 95 -8.08 24.93 -9.94
CA PHE A 95 -8.53 25.77 -8.82
C PHE A 95 -7.45 26.77 -8.40
N SER A 96 -6.19 26.40 -8.53
CA SER A 96 -5.02 27.27 -8.46
C SER A 96 -4.83 28.12 -9.71
N SER A 97 -5.86 28.31 -10.55
CA SER A 97 -5.88 29.42 -11.50
C SER A 97 -5.89 30.72 -10.69
N GLU A 98 -4.69 31.15 -10.33
CA GLU A 98 -4.38 32.43 -9.70
C GLU A 98 -5.03 33.57 -10.49
N GLU A 99 -5.24 33.38 -11.79
CA GLU A 99 -5.96 34.28 -12.68
C GLU A 99 -7.45 34.47 -12.30
N LEU A 100 -8.19 33.39 -11.96
CA LEU A 100 -9.57 33.51 -11.49
C LEU A 100 -9.64 34.19 -10.11
N LEU A 101 -8.73 33.83 -9.20
CA LEU A 101 -8.67 34.43 -7.86
C LEU A 101 -8.27 35.90 -7.92
N THR A 102 -7.31 36.28 -8.75
CA THR A 102 -6.89 37.67 -8.95
C THR A 102 -8.01 38.50 -9.56
N LYS A 103 -8.72 37.98 -10.57
CA LYS A 103 -9.90 38.64 -11.14
C LYS A 103 -11.00 38.87 -10.10
N LYS A 104 -11.36 37.84 -9.32
CA LYS A 104 -12.36 37.97 -8.24
C LYS A 104 -11.93 38.93 -7.14
N ARG A 105 -10.64 38.93 -6.76
CA ARG A 105 -10.07 39.90 -5.81
C ARG A 105 -10.09 41.32 -6.36
N ALA A 106 -9.88 41.52 -7.65
CA ALA A 106 -9.97 42.83 -8.30
C ALA A 106 -11.42 43.35 -8.35
N GLU A 107 -12.38 42.51 -8.76
CA GLU A 107 -13.82 42.82 -8.74
C GLU A 107 -14.27 43.25 -7.32
N ARG A 108 -13.85 42.51 -6.29
CA ARG A 108 -14.17 42.83 -4.90
C ARG A 108 -13.54 44.15 -4.44
N ARG A 109 -12.29 44.44 -4.82
CA ARG A 109 -11.62 45.70 -4.51
C ARG A 109 -12.32 46.90 -5.15
N ALA A 110 -12.72 46.78 -6.42
CA ALA A 110 -13.48 47.82 -7.12
C ALA A 110 -14.83 48.09 -6.44
N ARG A 111 -15.57 47.02 -6.10
CA ARG A 111 -16.85 47.15 -5.38
C ARG A 111 -16.69 47.83 -4.02
N LEU A 112 -15.65 47.45 -3.26
CA LEU A 112 -15.39 48.06 -1.95
C LEU A 112 -15.02 49.53 -2.07
N ALA A 113 -14.24 49.91 -3.09
CA ALA A 113 -13.89 51.29 -3.35
C ALA A 113 -15.13 52.14 -3.68
N ALA A 114 -16.04 51.63 -4.51
CA ALA A 114 -17.29 52.30 -4.85
C ALA A 114 -18.18 52.50 -3.61
N VAL A 115 -18.34 51.47 -2.76
CA VAL A 115 -19.11 51.59 -1.51
C VAL A 115 -18.46 52.59 -0.55
N LYS A 116 -17.13 52.58 -0.43
CA LYS A 116 -16.40 53.53 0.41
C LYS A 116 -16.63 54.98 -0.06
N GLN A 117 -16.60 55.20 -1.38
CA GLN A 117 -16.86 56.51 -1.96
C GLN A 117 -18.30 56.97 -1.71
N ASP A 118 -19.30 56.11 -1.95
CA ASP A 118 -20.72 56.43 -1.70
C ASP A 118 -20.98 56.79 -0.23
N VAL A 119 -20.38 56.04 0.71
CA VAL A 119 -20.46 56.36 2.14
C VAL A 119 -19.78 57.69 2.45
N GLN A 120 -18.61 57.96 1.88
CA GLN A 120 -17.91 59.24 2.08
C GLN A 120 -18.71 60.43 1.54
N GLU A 121 -19.36 60.29 0.39
CA GLU A 121 -20.21 61.32 -0.19
C GLU A 121 -21.43 61.59 0.70
N LYS A 122 -22.10 60.53 1.18
CA LYS A 122 -23.24 60.67 2.11
C LYS A 122 -22.85 61.31 3.44
N LEU A 123 -21.69 60.96 3.98
CA LEU A 123 -21.19 61.56 5.22
C LEU A 123 -20.91 63.06 5.03
N LYS A 124 -20.29 63.45 3.91
CA LYS A 124 -20.05 64.87 3.60
C LYS A 124 -21.36 65.66 3.48
N LEU A 125 -22.33 65.15 2.72
CA LEU A 125 -23.64 65.81 2.58
C LEU A 125 -24.35 65.99 3.92
N LEU A 126 -24.24 64.98 4.78
CA LEU A 126 -24.81 65.03 6.12
C LEU A 126 -24.11 66.10 6.97
N GLU A 127 -22.78 66.14 6.93
CA GLU A 127 -21.96 67.12 7.65
C GLU A 127 -22.25 68.56 7.20
N ASP A 128 -22.36 68.79 5.89
CA ASP A 128 -22.75 70.09 5.33
C ASP A 128 -24.15 70.51 5.82
N SER A 129 -25.13 69.59 5.81
CA SER A 129 -26.48 69.88 6.31
C SER A 129 -26.51 70.17 7.81
N TYR A 130 -25.68 69.48 8.61
CA TYR A 130 -25.55 69.76 10.03
C TYR A 130 -24.93 71.15 10.26
N GLN A 131 -23.90 71.51 9.51
CA GLN A 131 -23.26 72.83 9.61
C GLN A 131 -24.23 73.95 9.25
N GLU A 132 -25.02 73.80 8.18
CA GLU A 132 -26.05 74.77 7.80
C GLU A 132 -27.09 74.96 8.90
N LYS A 133 -27.59 73.87 9.48
CA LYS A 133 -28.56 73.93 10.58
C LYS A 133 -27.97 74.55 11.84
N GLU A 134 -26.73 74.22 12.17
CA GLU A 134 -26.02 74.80 13.31
C GLU A 134 -25.86 76.31 13.14
N GLN A 135 -25.47 76.77 11.95
CA GLN A 135 -25.38 78.19 11.62
C GLN A 135 -26.74 78.89 11.70
N ALA A 136 -27.80 78.26 11.16
CA ALA A 136 -29.15 78.82 11.24
C ALA A 136 -29.62 78.99 12.69
N ILE A 137 -29.38 77.99 13.55
CA ILE A 137 -29.69 78.06 14.99
C ILE A 137 -28.88 79.17 15.67
N ARG A 138 -27.57 79.28 15.38
CA ARG A 138 -26.73 80.36 15.92
C ARG A 138 -27.26 81.74 15.55
N VAL A 139 -27.68 81.93 14.29
CA VAL A 139 -28.27 83.19 13.82
C VAL A 139 -29.61 83.48 14.51
N GLN A 140 -30.47 82.47 14.67
CA GLN A 140 -31.74 82.63 15.39
C GLN A 140 -31.53 83.04 16.84
N PHE A 141 -30.59 82.41 17.56
CA PHE A 141 -30.25 82.79 18.92
C PHE A 141 -29.72 84.23 18.99
N GLN A 142 -28.81 84.62 18.10
CA GLN A 142 -28.31 86.01 18.04
C GLN A 142 -29.41 87.04 17.77
N GLN A 143 -30.41 86.69 16.96
CA GLN A 143 -31.57 87.57 16.71
C GLN A 143 -32.47 87.68 17.96
N LEU A 144 -32.71 86.55 18.63
CA LEU A 144 -33.49 86.52 19.87
C LEU A 144 -32.83 87.32 20.99
N GLU A 145 -31.52 87.17 21.19
CA GLU A 145 -30.72 87.94 22.16
C GLU A 145 -30.86 89.45 21.94
N LYS A 146 -30.71 89.90 20.68
CA LYS A 146 -30.92 91.31 20.28
C LYS A 146 -32.35 91.79 20.53
N SER A 147 -33.35 90.95 20.27
CA SER A 147 -34.77 91.30 20.48
C SER A 147 -35.19 91.33 21.95
N ALA A 148 -34.52 90.55 22.81
CA ALA A 148 -34.78 90.43 24.24
C ALA A 148 -34.02 91.48 25.08
N GLY A 149 -33.25 92.37 24.45
CA GLY A 149 -32.55 93.48 25.13
C GLY A 149 -31.21 93.12 25.76
N TYR A 150 -30.64 91.96 25.43
CA TYR A 150 -29.25 91.62 25.77
C TYR A 150 -28.35 91.95 24.56
N THR A 151 -27.92 93.22 24.49
CA THR A 151 -26.92 93.83 23.57
C THR A 151 -27.07 93.63 22.06
#